data_AF-A0A7D9L771-F1
#
_entry.id   AF-A0A7D9L771-F1
#
_cell.length_a   1.000
_cell.length_b   1.000
_cell.length_c   1.000
_cell.angle_alpha   90.00
_cell.angle_beta   90.00
_cell.angle_gamma   90.00
#
_symmetry.space_group_name_H-M   'P 1'
#
loop_
_entity.id
_entity.type
_entity.pdbx_description
1 polymer ?
#
loop_
_entity_poly.entity_id
_entity_poly.type
_entity_poly.pdbx_seq_one_letter_code
_entity_poly.pdbx_strand_id
1 'polypeptide(L)'
;MLKSTQDPQNKEIQDSSKERPKDPKHACVAEIPNTTKTKEKLSLQQKGFGKNQMSESDDKAAQSKANKQRNVANTALRSAKRDYYANKFTNNKQNPKYAWRTINDILGRNRKQTTINEIKLPGKTVTSTDELVDIFNDHFSNIGPKLAESILNDNDVSFRDFITQQKSKTKNSFSFRPVSVSLVYTLLVNLSTTKATGMDKISAKIRQVAAPVIAPSLTEIFNMSIDSDQFPSDWKAARVIPLFKKGQRSMLDNYRPISILPVVSKLMERIMYDQMYEYLNQNNLFSKHQFGFRPYHSTTTTLLDCTNEWYIPTWTVGCIT
;
A
#
# COMPACT_ATOMS: atom_id res chain seq x y z
N MET A 1 -65.78 30.72 -27.19
CA MET A 1 -66.01 29.74 -28.28
C MET A 1 -65.15 28.52 -27.98
N LEU A 2 -65.77 27.47 -27.44
CA LEU A 2 -66.01 26.18 -28.12
C LEU A 2 -64.72 25.33 -28.20
N LYS A 3 -64.53 24.41 -27.23
CA LYS A 3 -64.89 22.97 -27.26
C LYS A 3 -63.76 22.13 -27.87
N SER A 4 -63.10 21.30 -27.04
CA SER A 4 -63.21 19.82 -26.99
C SER A 4 -62.68 19.14 -28.26
N THR A 5 -61.86 18.08 -28.22
CA THR A 5 -62.27 16.72 -27.79
C THR A 5 -61.06 15.75 -27.81
N GLN A 6 -60.88 15.01 -26.71
CA GLN A 6 -60.44 13.61 -26.50
C GLN A 6 -59.42 12.86 -27.41
N ASP A 7 -58.42 12.28 -26.71
CA ASP A 7 -57.68 10.99 -26.80
C ASP A 7 -58.34 9.77 -27.54
N PRO A 8 -57.68 8.58 -27.66
CA PRO A 8 -56.26 8.22 -27.85
C PRO A 8 -56.06 7.10 -28.91
N GLN A 9 -54.86 6.95 -29.51
CA GLN A 9 -54.44 5.70 -30.17
C GLN A 9 -52.96 5.41 -29.92
N ASN A 10 -52.78 4.33 -29.16
CA ASN A 10 -51.60 3.54 -28.83
C ASN A 10 -50.67 3.24 -30.01
N LYS A 11 -49.36 3.56 -29.90
CA LYS A 11 -48.28 2.88 -30.63
C LYS A 11 -47.02 2.77 -29.76
N GLU A 12 -46.76 1.54 -29.35
CA GLU A 12 -45.48 1.01 -28.87
C GLU A 12 -44.29 1.52 -29.70
N ILE A 13 -43.30 2.15 -29.04
CA ILE A 13 -41.88 2.04 -29.43
C ILE A 13 -41.05 1.98 -28.14
N GLN A 14 -40.23 0.95 -28.07
CA GLN A 14 -39.44 0.48 -26.94
C GLN A 14 -38.32 1.47 -26.54
N ASP A 15 -38.22 1.68 -25.23
CA ASP A 15 -37.14 2.37 -24.51
C ASP A 15 -35.91 1.44 -24.43
N SER A 16 -34.75 1.91 -24.92
CA SER A 16 -33.47 1.20 -24.85
C SER A 16 -32.57 1.79 -23.75
N SER A 17 -33.07 1.74 -22.53
CA SER A 17 -32.30 1.98 -21.32
C SER A 17 -31.39 0.77 -21.04
N LYS A 18 -30.12 0.86 -21.49
CA LYS A 18 -29.04 -0.02 -21.04
C LYS A 18 -28.77 0.22 -19.54
N GLU A 19 -29.51 -0.48 -18.69
CA GLU A 19 -29.18 -0.64 -17.28
C GLU A 19 -27.83 -1.34 -17.13
N ARG A 20 -26.90 -0.65 -16.45
CA ARG A 20 -25.62 -1.19 -16.01
C ARG A 20 -25.90 -2.21 -14.89
N PRO A 21 -25.39 -3.46 -14.95
CA PRO A 21 -25.65 -4.44 -13.90
C PRO A 21 -25.06 -3.95 -12.57
N LYS A 22 -25.92 -3.86 -11.55
CA LYS A 22 -25.53 -3.60 -10.16
C LYS A 22 -24.67 -4.76 -9.66
N ASP A 23 -23.52 -4.43 -9.06
CA ASP A 23 -22.65 -5.37 -8.36
C ASP A 23 -23.46 -6.18 -7.33
N PRO A 24 -23.45 -7.53 -7.38
CA PRO A 24 -24.02 -8.33 -6.31
C PRO A 24 -23.06 -8.32 -5.12
N LYS A 25 -23.16 -7.28 -4.30
CA LYS A 25 -22.76 -7.36 -2.90
C LYS A 25 -23.80 -8.24 -2.21
N HIS A 26 -23.36 -9.38 -1.67
CA HIS A 26 -24.15 -10.43 -1.02
C HIS A 26 -24.64 -11.54 -1.96
N ALA A 27 -23.72 -12.22 -2.65
CA ALA A 27 -23.92 -13.65 -2.92
C ALA A 27 -23.43 -14.41 -1.69
N CYS A 28 -24.31 -15.22 -1.08
CA CYS A 28 -24.00 -16.11 0.03
C CYS A 28 -22.63 -16.77 -0.17
N VAL A 29 -21.68 -16.41 0.69
CA VAL A 29 -20.48 -17.19 0.87
C VAL A 29 -20.97 -18.50 1.49
N ALA A 30 -21.12 -19.53 0.67
CA ALA A 30 -21.11 -20.88 1.17
C ALA A 30 -19.70 -21.07 1.76
N GLU A 31 -19.57 -20.79 3.07
CA GLU A 31 -18.41 -21.17 3.85
C GLU A 31 -18.26 -22.69 3.70
N ILE A 32 -17.29 -23.12 2.89
CA ILE A 32 -16.85 -24.50 2.95
C ILE A 32 -16.32 -24.71 4.37
N PRO A 33 -16.87 -25.66 5.15
CA PRO A 33 -16.52 -25.82 6.55
C PRO A 33 -15.02 -25.93 6.69
N ASN A 34 -14.48 -25.15 7.63
CA ASN A 34 -13.09 -25.15 8.09
C ASN A 34 -12.40 -26.48 7.77
N THR A 35 -11.43 -26.47 6.85
CA THR A 35 -10.71 -27.66 6.35
C THR A 35 -10.04 -28.47 7.46
N THR A 36 -9.95 -27.93 8.67
CA THR A 36 -9.55 -28.60 9.91
C THR A 36 -10.62 -29.59 10.41
N LYS A 37 -11.92 -29.21 10.43
CA LYS A 37 -13.02 -30.09 10.88
C LYS A 37 -13.27 -31.26 9.93
N THR A 38 -13.04 -31.07 8.63
CA THR A 38 -13.15 -32.14 7.62
C THR A 38 -11.96 -33.10 7.68
N LYS A 39 -10.75 -32.59 7.96
CA LYS A 39 -9.56 -33.41 8.25
C LYS A 39 -9.73 -34.20 9.55
N GLU A 40 -10.31 -33.60 10.59
CA GLU A 40 -10.61 -34.28 11.85
C GLU A 40 -11.67 -35.38 11.66
N LYS A 41 -12.78 -35.09 10.96
CA LYS A 41 -13.81 -36.11 10.65
C LYS A 41 -13.27 -37.28 9.83
N LEU A 42 -12.41 -37.03 8.83
CA LEU A 42 -11.76 -38.08 8.04
C LEU A 42 -10.70 -38.85 8.86
N SER A 43 -10.01 -38.20 9.79
CA SER A 43 -9.06 -38.87 10.70
C SER A 43 -9.76 -39.71 11.79
N LEU A 44 -10.95 -39.27 12.24
CA LEU A 44 -11.79 -39.99 13.19
C LEU A 44 -12.44 -41.22 12.54
N GLN A 45 -12.84 -41.13 11.26
CA GLN A 45 -13.31 -42.29 10.49
C GLN A 45 -12.21 -43.34 10.26
N GLN A 46 -10.93 -42.95 10.23
CA GLN A 46 -9.81 -43.89 10.13
C GLN A 46 -9.40 -44.53 11.47
N LYS A 47 -9.70 -43.90 12.61
CA LYS A 47 -9.37 -44.41 13.96
C LYS A 47 -10.39 -45.40 14.54
N GLY A 48 -11.56 -45.57 13.91
CA GLY A 48 -12.64 -46.44 14.41
C GLY A 48 -12.69 -47.87 13.85
N PHE A 49 -11.81 -48.24 12.92
CA PHE A 49 -11.88 -49.52 12.18
C PHE A 49 -10.78 -50.52 12.58
N GLY A 50 -10.49 -50.64 13.86
CA GLY A 50 -9.45 -51.55 14.35
C GLY A 50 -9.85 -52.25 15.64
N LYS A 51 -10.52 -53.39 15.50
CA LYS A 51 -10.36 -54.64 16.29
C LYS A 51 -11.61 -55.51 16.13
N ASN A 52 -11.56 -56.46 15.21
CA ASN A 52 -12.13 -57.79 15.42
C ASN A 52 -11.40 -58.77 14.49
N GLN A 53 -11.01 -59.90 15.07
CA GLN A 53 -10.08 -60.90 14.52
C GLN A 53 -10.64 -61.55 13.25
N MET A 54 -9.86 -61.52 12.16
CA MET A 54 -10.07 -62.29 10.92
C MET A 54 -8.71 -62.62 10.29
N SER A 55 -8.68 -63.65 9.45
CA SER A 55 -7.46 -64.38 9.01
C SER A 55 -6.38 -63.52 8.31
N GLU A 56 -5.11 -63.90 8.44
CA GLU A 56 -3.93 -63.22 7.86
C GLU A 56 -3.99 -63.01 6.32
N SER A 57 -4.75 -63.84 5.59
CA SER A 57 -4.96 -63.71 4.14
C SER A 57 -6.02 -62.67 3.79
N ASP A 58 -7.08 -62.56 4.60
CA ASP A 58 -8.15 -61.58 4.43
C ASP A 58 -7.67 -60.18 4.81
N ASP A 59 -6.74 -60.09 5.76
CA ASP A 59 -6.12 -58.83 6.21
C ASP A 59 -5.26 -58.18 5.11
N LYS A 60 -4.48 -58.97 4.36
CA LYS A 60 -3.71 -58.46 3.20
C LYS A 60 -4.63 -57.99 2.06
N ALA A 61 -5.71 -58.73 1.78
CA ALA A 61 -6.67 -58.35 0.75
C ALA A 61 -7.47 -57.08 1.13
N ALA A 62 -7.91 -56.99 2.39
CA ALA A 62 -8.58 -55.81 2.94
C ALA A 62 -7.66 -54.59 2.95
N GLN A 63 -6.40 -54.76 3.33
CA GLN A 63 -5.41 -53.68 3.36
C GLN A 63 -5.01 -53.21 1.96
N SER A 64 -4.91 -54.13 0.99
CA SER A 64 -4.73 -53.78 -0.43
C SER A 64 -5.91 -52.97 -0.98
N LYS A 65 -7.15 -53.38 -0.67
CA LYS A 65 -8.37 -52.65 -1.05
C LYS A 65 -8.44 -51.25 -0.40
N ALA A 66 -8.11 -51.13 0.88
CA ALA A 66 -8.04 -49.85 1.60
C ALA A 66 -6.95 -48.93 1.02
N ASN A 67 -5.77 -49.46 0.68
CA ASN A 67 -4.70 -48.72 0.03
C ASN A 67 -5.12 -48.22 -1.36
N LYS A 68 -5.81 -49.06 -2.14
CA LYS A 68 -6.35 -48.69 -3.46
C LYS A 68 -7.37 -47.56 -3.35
N GLN A 69 -8.33 -47.67 -2.42
CA GLN A 69 -9.32 -46.62 -2.17
C GLN A 69 -8.66 -45.31 -1.67
N ARG A 70 -7.68 -45.40 -0.77
CA ARG A 70 -6.88 -44.25 -0.30
C ARG A 70 -6.15 -43.57 -1.45
N ASN A 71 -5.54 -44.34 -2.35
CA ASN A 71 -4.82 -43.80 -3.51
C ASN A 71 -5.78 -43.12 -4.49
N VAL A 72 -6.95 -43.70 -4.77
CA VAL A 72 -8.00 -43.07 -5.58
C VAL A 72 -8.45 -41.75 -4.95
N ALA A 73 -8.75 -41.74 -3.65
CA ALA A 73 -9.16 -40.54 -2.93
C ALA A 73 -8.05 -39.46 -2.94
N ASN A 74 -6.78 -39.85 -2.74
CA ASN A 74 -5.64 -38.94 -2.81
C ASN A 74 -5.44 -38.36 -4.20
N THR A 75 -5.61 -39.16 -5.26
CA THR A 75 -5.52 -38.70 -6.64
C THR A 75 -6.64 -37.72 -6.97
N ALA A 76 -7.88 -38.04 -6.59
CA ALA A 76 -9.02 -37.13 -6.75
C ALA A 76 -8.81 -35.82 -6.00
N LEU A 77 -8.31 -35.87 -4.76
CA LEU A 77 -8.01 -34.69 -3.96
C LEU A 77 -6.89 -33.82 -4.59
N ARG A 78 -5.85 -34.46 -5.15
CA ARG A 78 -4.77 -33.74 -5.86
C ARG A 78 -5.29 -33.07 -7.13
N SER A 79 -6.14 -33.75 -7.90
CA SER A 79 -6.78 -33.17 -9.09
C SER A 79 -7.64 -31.98 -8.71
N ALA A 80 -8.58 -32.15 -7.77
CA ALA A 80 -9.47 -31.09 -7.33
C ALA A 80 -8.71 -29.85 -6.81
N LYS A 81 -7.61 -30.04 -6.07
CA LYS A 81 -6.75 -28.93 -5.62
C LYS A 81 -6.07 -28.21 -6.78
N ARG A 82 -5.55 -28.96 -7.74
CA ARG A 82 -4.92 -28.40 -8.95
C ARG A 82 -5.92 -27.56 -9.72
N ASP A 83 -7.09 -28.11 -9.99
CA ASP A 83 -8.15 -27.46 -10.76
C ASP A 83 -8.67 -26.21 -10.04
N TYR A 84 -8.84 -26.29 -8.72
CA TYR A 84 -9.20 -25.13 -7.89
C TYR A 84 -8.20 -23.98 -8.01
N TYR A 85 -6.91 -24.24 -7.81
CA TYR A 85 -5.91 -23.17 -7.88
C TYR A 85 -5.67 -22.69 -9.31
N ALA A 86 -5.69 -23.58 -10.30
CA ALA A 86 -5.64 -23.22 -11.71
C ALA A 86 -6.78 -22.24 -12.05
N ASN A 87 -8.02 -22.57 -11.65
CA ASN A 87 -9.18 -21.70 -11.83
C ASN A 87 -9.06 -20.37 -11.05
N LYS A 88 -8.50 -20.40 -9.84
CA LYS A 88 -8.27 -19.20 -9.03
C LYS A 88 -7.30 -18.22 -9.70
N PHE A 89 -6.25 -18.73 -10.35
CA PHE A 89 -5.31 -17.93 -11.13
C PHE A 89 -5.89 -17.49 -12.48
N THR A 90 -6.59 -18.37 -13.21
CA THR A 90 -7.16 -18.02 -14.53
C THR A 90 -8.23 -16.94 -14.42
N ASN A 91 -9.11 -17.02 -13.41
CA ASN A 91 -10.17 -16.03 -13.18
C ASN A 91 -9.63 -14.66 -12.74
N ASN A 92 -8.36 -14.57 -12.33
CA ASN A 92 -7.76 -13.34 -11.79
C ASN A 92 -6.45 -12.95 -12.50
N LYS A 93 -6.25 -13.37 -13.76
CA LYS A 93 -5.00 -13.13 -14.53
C LYS A 93 -4.59 -11.66 -14.58
N GLN A 94 -5.55 -10.74 -14.66
CA GLN A 94 -5.30 -9.30 -14.76
C GLN A 94 -5.01 -8.63 -13.41
N ASN A 95 -5.02 -9.37 -12.29
CA ASN A 95 -4.83 -8.83 -10.96
C ASN A 95 -3.60 -9.45 -10.26
N PRO A 96 -2.39 -8.89 -10.47
CA PRO A 96 -1.16 -9.36 -9.85
C PRO A 96 -1.24 -9.43 -8.31
N LYS A 97 -1.99 -8.50 -7.69
CA LYS A 97 -2.20 -8.47 -6.24
C LYS A 97 -2.99 -9.70 -5.76
N TYR A 98 -3.98 -10.13 -6.52
CA TYR A 98 -4.75 -11.33 -6.21
C TYR A 98 -3.93 -12.61 -6.44
N ALA A 99 -3.13 -12.65 -7.51
CA ALA A 99 -2.19 -13.75 -7.75
C ALA A 99 -1.21 -13.89 -6.58
N TRP A 100 -0.63 -12.78 -6.11
CA TRP A 100 0.30 -12.79 -4.99
C TRP A 100 -0.36 -13.19 -3.66
N ARG A 101 -1.60 -12.76 -3.41
CA ARG A 101 -2.38 -13.22 -2.25
C ARG A 101 -2.59 -14.73 -2.29
N THR A 102 -2.98 -15.26 -3.45
CA THR A 102 -3.18 -16.69 -3.65
C THR A 102 -1.90 -17.49 -3.41
N ILE A 103 -0.75 -16.98 -3.88
CA ILE A 103 0.57 -17.58 -3.60
C ILE A 103 0.84 -17.58 -2.09
N ASN A 104 0.61 -16.48 -1.39
CA ASN A 104 0.84 -16.41 0.05
C ASN A 104 -0.09 -17.33 0.85
N ASP A 105 -1.35 -17.48 0.42
CA ASP A 105 -2.29 -18.44 1.00
C ASP A 105 -1.78 -19.88 0.84
N ILE A 106 -1.34 -20.25 -0.38
CA ILE A 106 -0.79 -21.58 -0.67
C ILE A 106 0.46 -21.87 0.16
N LEU A 107 1.34 -20.87 0.27
CA LEU A 107 2.60 -20.99 1.02
C LEU A 107 2.41 -20.84 2.54
N GLY A 108 1.18 -20.61 3.02
CA GLY A 108 0.91 -20.35 4.44
C GLY A 108 1.59 -19.09 4.97
N ARG A 109 2.00 -18.16 4.10
CA ARG A 109 2.70 -16.91 4.44
C ARG A 109 1.73 -15.81 4.92
N ASN A 110 0.58 -16.21 5.46
CA ASN A 110 -0.40 -15.26 5.97
C ASN A 110 0.14 -14.62 7.25
N ARG A 111 0.55 -13.36 7.12
CA ARG A 111 1.10 -12.56 8.22
C ARG A 111 -0.01 -12.37 9.26
N LYS A 112 0.11 -13.02 10.41
CA LYS A 112 -0.78 -12.72 11.54
C LYS A 112 -0.61 -11.25 11.90
N GLN A 113 -1.73 -10.52 11.99
CA GLN A 113 -1.72 -9.18 12.57
C GLN A 113 -1.21 -9.33 13.99
N THR A 114 -0.09 -8.68 14.29
CA THR A 114 0.62 -8.84 15.56
C THR A 114 0.62 -7.49 16.23
N THR A 115 -0.09 -7.43 17.35
CA THR A 115 -0.05 -6.30 18.29
C THR A 115 1.34 -6.20 18.90
N ILE A 116 1.74 -4.99 19.28
CA ILE A 116 2.98 -4.77 20.04
C ILE A 116 2.60 -5.03 21.50
N ASN A 117 3.15 -6.10 22.07
CA ASN A 117 2.78 -6.56 23.41
C ASN A 117 3.79 -6.17 24.47
N GLU A 118 5.06 -6.05 24.08
CA GLU A 118 6.14 -5.71 25.00
C GLU A 118 7.27 -4.96 24.29
N ILE A 119 7.92 -4.06 25.02
CA ILE A 119 9.20 -3.45 24.66
C ILE A 119 10.16 -3.62 25.84
N LYS A 120 11.38 -4.03 25.53
CA LYS A 120 12.47 -4.21 26.50
C LYS A 120 13.39 -2.99 26.43
N LEU A 121 13.43 -2.26 27.53
CA LEU A 121 14.38 -1.19 27.80
C LEU A 121 15.47 -1.71 28.77
N PRO A 122 16.61 -1.02 28.90
CA PRO A 122 17.63 -1.40 29.88
C PRO A 122 17.03 -1.48 31.28
N GLY A 123 16.95 -2.70 31.85
CA GLY A 123 16.41 -2.95 33.19
C GLY A 123 14.89 -2.87 33.35
N LYS A 124 14.11 -2.59 32.30
CA LYS A 124 12.63 -2.50 32.38
C LYS A 124 11.97 -3.17 31.17
N THR A 125 10.96 -4.00 31.42
CA THR A 125 10.06 -4.49 30.36
C THR A 125 8.74 -3.76 30.49
N VAL A 126 8.28 -3.14 29.40
CA VAL A 126 7.04 -2.38 29.36
C VAL A 126 6.02 -3.13 28.53
N THR A 127 4.86 -3.36 29.12
CA THR A 127 3.73 -4.10 28.51
C THR A 127 2.44 -3.28 28.49
N SER A 128 2.36 -2.21 29.28
CA SER A 128 1.19 -1.30 29.31
C SER A 128 1.07 -0.52 28.01
N THR A 129 -0.12 -0.52 27.39
CA THR A 129 -0.36 0.12 26.10
C THR A 129 -0.06 1.62 26.13
N ASP A 130 -0.47 2.33 27.19
CA ASP A 130 -0.28 3.78 27.29
C ASP A 130 1.21 4.13 27.42
N GLU A 131 1.94 3.41 28.29
CA GLU A 131 3.39 3.58 28.40
C GLU A 131 4.10 3.23 27.08
N LEU A 132 3.65 2.20 26.36
CA LEU A 132 4.22 1.85 25.07
C LEU A 132 4.07 2.99 24.05
N VAL A 133 2.91 3.66 24.01
CA VAL A 133 2.67 4.79 23.11
C VAL A 133 3.63 5.93 23.42
N ASP A 134 3.80 6.29 24.69
CA ASP A 134 4.69 7.36 25.11
C ASP A 134 6.15 7.04 24.80
N ILE A 135 6.58 5.80 25.06
CA ILE A 135 7.94 5.33 24.74
C ILE A 135 8.22 5.39 23.24
N PHE A 136 7.26 4.97 22.39
CA PHE A 136 7.43 5.06 20.94
C PHE A 136 7.47 6.53 20.48
N ASN A 137 6.63 7.39 21.05
CA ASN A 137 6.60 8.81 20.71
C ASN A 137 7.91 9.52 21.08
N ASP A 138 8.42 9.28 22.29
CA ASP A 138 9.72 9.80 22.75
C ASP A 138 10.85 9.27 21.87
N HIS A 139 10.87 7.95 21.63
CA HIS A 139 11.90 7.34 20.79
C HIS A 139 11.93 7.97 19.40
N PHE A 140 10.79 8.01 18.69
CA PHE A 140 10.76 8.54 17.32
C PHE A 140 11.03 10.04 17.23
N SER A 141 10.56 10.83 18.21
CA SER A 141 10.81 12.28 18.26
C SER A 141 12.30 12.59 18.49
N ASN A 142 13.01 11.72 19.22
CA ASN A 142 14.39 11.94 19.59
C ASN A 142 15.43 11.29 18.66
N ILE A 143 15.04 10.50 17.65
CA ILE A 143 16.01 9.91 16.69
C ILE A 143 16.83 11.00 16.00
N GLY A 144 16.18 12.06 15.51
CA GLY A 144 16.83 13.15 14.79
C GLY A 144 17.82 13.94 15.65
N PRO A 145 17.39 14.50 16.79
CA PRO A 145 18.26 15.22 17.72
C PRO A 145 19.46 14.39 18.20
N LYS A 146 19.24 13.14 18.63
CA LYS A 146 20.33 12.25 19.08
C LYS A 146 21.34 11.96 17.97
N LEU A 147 20.86 11.78 16.74
CA LEU A 147 21.74 11.60 15.59
C LEU A 147 22.54 12.88 15.31
N ALA A 148 21.90 14.05 15.35
CA ALA A 148 22.57 15.33 15.14
C ALA A 148 23.67 15.59 16.20
N GLU A 149 23.42 15.28 17.46
CA GLU A 149 24.43 15.38 18.54
C GLU A 149 25.63 14.43 18.34
N SER A 150 25.41 13.27 17.70
CA SER A 150 26.45 12.28 17.44
C SER A 150 27.33 12.59 16.23
N ILE A 151 26.88 13.46 15.32
CA ILE A 151 27.65 13.88 14.16
C ILE A 151 28.60 14.98 14.63
N LEU A 152 29.91 14.67 14.70
CA LEU A 152 30.94 15.64 15.05
C LEU A 152 30.95 16.79 14.02
N ASN A 153 30.80 18.03 14.49
CA ASN A 153 31.02 19.23 13.68
C ASN A 153 32.52 19.44 13.48
N ASP A 154 33.14 18.62 12.62
CA ASP A 154 34.58 18.68 12.37
C ASP A 154 34.99 19.93 11.55
N ASN A 155 34.02 20.64 10.97
CA ASN A 155 34.26 21.90 10.27
C ASN A 155 33.11 22.88 10.58
N ASP A 156 33.45 24.04 11.13
CA ASP A 156 32.56 25.14 11.51
C ASP A 156 31.99 25.90 10.30
N VAL A 157 31.80 25.21 9.17
CA VAL A 157 31.25 25.80 7.94
C VAL A 157 29.74 25.75 8.03
N SER A 158 29.11 26.92 8.17
CA SER A 158 27.67 27.01 8.21
C SER A 158 27.07 26.65 6.85
N PHE A 159 25.96 25.92 6.84
CA PHE A 159 25.18 25.73 5.61
C PHE A 159 24.77 27.07 4.98
N ARG A 160 24.67 28.14 5.79
CA ARG A 160 24.37 29.50 5.31
C ARG A 160 25.45 30.04 4.39
N ASP A 161 26.72 29.72 4.64
CA ASP A 161 27.84 30.16 3.80
C ASP A 161 27.74 29.52 2.41
N PHE A 162 27.38 28.23 2.37
CA PHE A 162 27.09 27.54 1.12
C PHE A 162 25.92 28.20 0.36
N ILE A 163 24.80 28.49 1.04
CA ILE A 163 23.63 29.11 0.40
C ILE A 163 23.97 30.51 -0.15
N THR A 164 24.65 31.36 0.64
CA THR A 164 25.05 32.71 0.20
C THR A 164 25.99 32.65 -0.99
N GLN A 165 26.96 31.73 -0.99
CA GLN A 165 27.89 31.55 -2.10
C GLN A 165 27.20 31.07 -3.39
N GLN A 166 26.14 30.26 -3.29
CA GLN A 166 25.40 29.76 -4.44
C GLN A 166 24.37 30.78 -4.97
N LYS A 167 23.82 31.64 -4.11
CA LYS A 167 22.80 32.63 -4.49
C LYS A 167 23.29 33.61 -5.58
N SER A 168 24.59 33.89 -5.63
CA SER A 168 25.19 34.73 -6.68
C SER A 168 25.36 34.00 -8.03
N LYS A 169 25.28 32.67 -8.06
CA LYS A 169 25.52 31.84 -9.25
C LYS A 169 24.24 31.41 -9.97
N THR A 170 23.09 31.40 -9.28
CA THR A 170 21.82 30.92 -9.84
C THR A 170 21.03 32.06 -10.47
N LYS A 171 20.70 31.94 -11.76
CA LYS A 171 19.82 32.89 -12.48
C LYS A 171 18.33 32.56 -12.38
N ASN A 172 18.00 31.38 -11.87
CA ASN A 172 16.63 30.87 -11.88
C ASN A 172 15.91 31.27 -10.57
N SER A 173 14.67 31.74 -10.69
CA SER A 173 13.78 32.02 -9.56
C SER A 173 12.54 31.14 -9.66
N PHE A 174 11.97 30.76 -8.53
CA PHE A 174 10.75 29.95 -8.45
C PHE A 174 9.71 30.67 -7.60
N SER A 175 8.47 30.66 -8.07
CA SER A 175 7.30 31.13 -7.33
C SER A 175 6.14 30.17 -7.57
N PHE A 176 5.35 29.92 -6.54
CA PHE A 176 4.14 29.12 -6.70
C PHE A 176 3.11 29.87 -7.56
N ARG A 177 2.41 29.11 -8.40
CA ARG A 177 1.28 29.57 -9.21
C ARG A 177 -0.02 29.36 -8.41
N PRO A 178 -1.02 30.25 -8.58
CA PRO A 178 -2.35 30.05 -8.02
C PRO A 178 -2.94 28.70 -8.42
N VAL A 179 -3.61 28.07 -7.46
CA VAL A 179 -4.28 26.78 -7.59
C VAL A 179 -5.68 27.00 -8.16
N SER A 180 -6.06 26.19 -9.15
CA SER A 180 -7.40 26.20 -9.73
C SER A 180 -8.34 25.20 -9.05
N VAL A 181 -9.63 25.53 -9.04
CA VAL A 181 -10.69 24.65 -8.49
C VAL A 181 -10.75 23.31 -9.25
N SER A 182 -10.54 23.33 -10.57
CA SER A 182 -10.55 22.12 -11.39
C SER A 182 -9.42 21.16 -11.03
N LEU A 183 -8.23 21.68 -10.69
CA LEU A 183 -7.11 20.87 -10.21
C LEU A 183 -7.45 20.22 -8.86
N VAL A 184 -7.95 20.99 -7.89
CA VAL A 184 -8.32 20.48 -6.57
C VAL A 184 -9.41 19.42 -6.68
N TYR A 185 -10.45 19.69 -7.49
CA TYR A 185 -11.50 18.73 -7.78
C TYR A 185 -10.95 17.42 -8.35
N THR A 186 -10.08 17.51 -9.35
CA THR A 186 -9.47 16.34 -10.00
C THR A 186 -8.65 15.51 -9.00
N LEU A 187 -7.85 16.18 -8.16
CA LEU A 187 -7.09 15.51 -7.10
C LEU A 187 -7.99 14.82 -6.09
N LEU A 188 -9.09 15.47 -5.67
CA LEU A 188 -10.07 14.89 -4.74
C LEU A 188 -10.74 13.63 -5.31
N VAL A 189 -11.19 13.68 -6.57
CA VAL A 189 -11.83 12.54 -7.23
C VAL A 189 -10.84 11.38 -7.42
N ASN A 190 -9.58 11.67 -7.73
CA ASN A 190 -8.55 10.65 -7.96
C ASN A 190 -7.91 10.09 -6.68
N LEU A 191 -8.35 10.52 -5.50
CA LEU A 191 -7.85 9.98 -4.23
C LEU A 191 -8.10 8.47 -4.13
N SER A 192 -7.08 7.72 -3.72
CA SER A 192 -7.26 6.30 -3.46
C SER A 192 -8.16 6.07 -2.24
N THR A 193 -9.30 5.43 -2.46
CA THR A 193 -10.32 5.12 -1.44
C THR A 193 -9.85 4.14 -0.37
N THR A 194 -8.75 3.44 -0.61
CA THR A 194 -8.21 2.38 0.27
C THR A 194 -7.18 2.89 1.28
N LYS A 195 -6.86 4.18 1.27
CA LYS A 195 -5.85 4.77 2.15
C LYS A 195 -6.40 5.00 3.55
N ALA A 196 -5.52 4.87 4.55
CA ALA A 196 -5.85 5.14 5.94
C ALA A 196 -6.25 6.61 6.15
N THR A 197 -7.21 6.83 7.05
CA THR A 197 -7.69 8.15 7.45
C THR A 197 -6.72 8.82 8.41
N GLY A 198 -6.59 10.14 8.34
CA GLY A 198 -5.74 10.90 9.24
C GLY A 198 -6.36 11.06 10.64
N MET A 199 -5.89 12.04 11.39
CA MET A 199 -6.50 12.45 12.66
C MET A 199 -7.91 13.01 12.47
N ASP A 200 -8.19 13.55 11.29
CA ASP A 200 -9.51 14.03 10.84
C ASP A 200 -10.60 12.94 10.83
N LYS A 201 -10.22 11.64 10.82
CA LYS A 201 -11.12 10.47 10.68
C LYS A 201 -12.03 10.50 9.44
N ILE A 202 -11.85 11.46 8.54
CA ILE A 202 -12.60 11.55 7.28
C ILE A 202 -12.00 10.56 6.29
N SER A 203 -12.84 9.75 5.65
CA SER A 203 -12.40 8.80 4.63
C SER A 203 -12.22 9.44 3.26
N ALA A 204 -11.31 8.89 2.45
CA ALA A 204 -11.13 9.34 1.06
C ALA A 204 -12.43 9.18 0.24
N LYS A 205 -13.26 8.18 0.56
CA LYS A 205 -14.55 7.97 -0.10
C LYS A 205 -15.54 9.11 0.17
N ILE A 206 -15.64 9.57 1.42
CA ILE A 206 -16.53 10.70 1.76
C ILE A 206 -16.09 11.96 1.01
N ARG A 207 -14.78 12.18 0.88
CA ARG A 207 -14.22 13.33 0.15
C ARG A 207 -14.47 13.28 -1.35
N GLN A 208 -14.43 12.12 -1.99
CA GLN A 208 -14.78 12.00 -3.42
C GLN A 208 -16.23 12.40 -3.67
N VAL A 209 -17.16 11.98 -2.80
CA VAL A 209 -18.57 12.33 -2.90
C VAL A 209 -18.77 13.83 -2.66
N ALA A 210 -18.07 14.40 -1.67
CA ALA A 210 -18.16 15.81 -1.34
C ALA A 210 -17.33 16.72 -2.27
N ALA A 211 -16.52 16.17 -3.18
CA ALA A 211 -15.56 16.90 -4.00
C ALA A 211 -16.15 18.11 -4.75
N PRO A 212 -17.35 18.03 -5.37
CA PRO A 212 -17.95 19.17 -6.06
C PRO A 212 -18.22 20.36 -5.13
N VAL A 213 -18.52 20.09 -3.85
CA VAL A 213 -18.91 21.10 -2.86
C VAL A 213 -17.68 21.69 -2.16
N ILE A 214 -16.71 20.84 -1.80
CA ILE A 214 -15.56 21.28 -0.98
C ILE A 214 -14.39 21.83 -1.81
N ALA A 215 -14.31 21.51 -3.11
CA ALA A 215 -13.17 21.94 -3.94
C ALA A 215 -13.00 23.47 -3.99
N PRO A 216 -14.06 24.30 -4.16
CA PRO A 216 -13.92 25.75 -4.17
C PRO A 216 -13.32 26.30 -2.86
N SER A 217 -13.89 25.95 -1.71
CA SER A 217 -13.40 26.41 -0.40
C SER A 217 -11.97 25.94 -0.11
N LEU A 218 -11.64 24.69 -0.46
CA LEU A 218 -10.27 24.19 -0.29
C LEU A 218 -9.27 24.93 -1.18
N THR A 219 -9.69 25.31 -2.40
CA THR A 219 -8.84 26.07 -3.32
C THR A 219 -8.51 27.44 -2.75
N GLU A 220 -9.50 28.12 -2.18
CA GLU A 220 -9.30 29.41 -1.50
C GLU A 220 -8.31 29.28 -0.34
N ILE A 221 -8.46 28.26 0.51
CA ILE A 221 -7.54 28.01 1.63
C ILE A 221 -6.12 27.71 1.13
N PHE A 222 -5.97 26.92 0.06
CA PHE A 222 -4.65 26.62 -0.51
C PHE A 222 -3.99 27.88 -1.08
N ASN A 223 -4.73 28.72 -1.79
CA ASN A 223 -4.20 29.98 -2.32
C ASN A 223 -3.82 30.94 -1.21
N MET A 224 -4.67 31.12 -0.19
CA MET A 224 -4.32 31.93 0.99
C MET A 224 -3.05 31.41 1.68
N SER A 225 -2.89 30.09 1.79
CA SER A 225 -1.71 29.48 2.40
C SER A 225 -0.44 29.71 1.57
N ILE A 226 -0.54 29.70 0.24
CA ILE A 226 0.55 30.04 -0.68
C ILE A 226 0.89 31.53 -0.59
N ASP A 227 -0.12 32.41 -0.65
CA ASP A 227 0.06 33.87 -0.68
C ASP A 227 0.63 34.40 0.65
N SER A 228 0.31 33.74 1.76
CA SER A 228 0.80 34.11 3.09
C SER A 228 2.08 33.39 3.51
N ASP A 229 2.61 32.48 2.68
CA ASP A 229 3.72 31.57 3.00
C ASP A 229 3.50 30.76 4.31
N GLN A 230 2.23 30.54 4.70
CA GLN A 230 1.87 29.89 5.95
C GLN A 230 1.09 28.60 5.73
N PHE A 231 1.71 27.48 6.08
CA PHE A 231 1.04 26.19 6.10
C PHE A 231 0.18 26.02 7.37
N PRO A 232 -1.11 25.62 7.27
CA PRO A 232 -2.00 25.49 8.43
C PRO A 232 -1.47 24.53 9.50
N SER A 233 -1.52 24.95 10.77
CA SER A 233 -1.03 24.16 11.91
C SER A 233 -1.71 22.80 12.03
N ASP A 234 -3.02 22.76 11.82
CA ASP A 234 -3.83 21.54 11.95
C ASP A 234 -3.43 20.48 10.92
N TRP A 235 -2.84 20.90 9.79
CA TRP A 235 -2.40 20.00 8.74
C TRP A 235 -0.97 19.47 8.99
N LYS A 236 -0.21 20.10 9.90
CA LYS A 236 1.13 19.63 10.31
C LYS A 236 1.05 18.41 11.24
N ALA A 237 -0.07 18.22 11.92
CA ALA A 237 -0.28 17.10 12.82
C ALA A 237 -0.49 15.78 12.06
N ALA A 238 0.24 14.73 12.44
CA ALA A 238 0.13 13.41 11.84
C ALA A 238 -0.03 12.33 12.90
N ARG A 239 -0.87 11.32 12.62
CA ARG A 239 -0.93 10.12 13.46
C ARG A 239 0.22 9.19 13.08
N VAL A 240 1.15 8.96 14.00
CA VAL A 240 2.30 8.06 13.78
C VAL A 240 1.91 6.63 14.15
N ILE A 241 2.19 5.68 13.26
CA ILE A 241 2.02 4.24 13.53
C ILE A 241 3.40 3.55 13.50
N PRO A 242 3.82 2.88 14.59
CA PRO A 242 5.02 2.06 14.59
C PRO A 242 4.82 0.81 13.72
N LEU A 243 5.59 0.69 12.63
CA LEU A 243 5.56 -0.44 11.71
C LEU A 243 6.80 -1.32 11.89
N PHE A 244 6.58 -2.57 12.31
CA PHE A 244 7.67 -3.52 12.49
C PHE A 244 8.42 -3.82 11.18
N LYS A 245 9.74 -3.63 11.20
CA LYS A 245 10.66 -3.82 10.07
C LYS A 245 11.26 -5.23 10.06
N LYS A 246 12.11 -5.57 11.03
CA LYS A 246 12.84 -6.85 11.15
C LYS A 246 13.45 -6.99 12.56
N GLY A 247 13.99 -8.15 12.91
CA GLY A 247 14.70 -8.35 14.20
C GLY A 247 13.78 -8.70 15.37
N GLN A 248 14.19 -8.36 16.59
CA GLN A 248 13.40 -8.61 17.80
C GLN A 248 12.30 -7.55 17.95
N ARG A 249 11.06 -7.99 18.19
CA ARG A 249 9.88 -7.11 18.35
C ARG A 249 9.88 -6.33 19.65
N SER A 250 10.66 -6.75 20.63
CA SER A 250 10.82 -6.04 21.89
C SER A 250 11.75 -4.83 21.80
N MET A 251 12.37 -4.57 20.64
CA MET A 251 13.35 -3.49 20.46
C MET A 251 12.73 -2.35 19.64
N LEU A 252 12.92 -1.11 20.07
CA LEU A 252 12.35 0.08 19.42
C LEU A 252 12.91 0.33 18.02
N ASP A 253 14.23 0.17 17.83
CA ASP A 253 14.93 0.40 16.54
C ASP A 253 14.44 -0.49 15.39
N ASN A 254 13.74 -1.57 15.74
CA ASN A 254 13.17 -2.52 14.79
C ASN A 254 11.81 -2.07 14.24
N TYR A 255 11.35 -0.88 14.58
CA TYR A 255 10.13 -0.26 14.07
C TYR A 255 10.43 0.98 13.23
N ARG A 256 9.53 1.29 12.29
CA ARG A 256 9.56 2.52 11.50
C ARG A 256 8.37 3.39 11.87
N PRO A 257 8.52 4.70 12.07
CA PRO A 257 7.39 5.60 12.18
C PRO A 257 6.74 5.78 10.80
N ILE A 258 5.45 5.47 10.69
CA ILE A 258 4.65 5.79 9.51
C ILE A 258 3.67 6.90 9.86
N SER A 259 3.91 8.10 9.34
CA SER A 259 3.06 9.28 9.55
C SER A 259 1.83 9.25 8.65
N ILE A 260 0.65 9.26 9.25
CA ILE A 260 -0.63 9.35 8.53
C ILE A 260 -1.16 10.78 8.67
N LEU A 261 -0.89 11.59 7.64
CA LEU A 261 -1.39 12.97 7.57
C LEU A 261 -2.87 13.03 7.14
N PRO A 262 -3.59 14.10 7.53
CA PRO A 262 -4.87 14.47 6.95
C PRO A 262 -4.78 14.50 5.42
N VAL A 263 -5.87 14.15 4.75
CA VAL A 263 -5.83 14.09 3.28
C VAL A 263 -5.75 15.46 2.64
N VAL A 264 -6.31 16.50 3.29
CA VAL A 264 -6.19 17.87 2.81
C VAL A 264 -4.72 18.33 2.81
N SER A 265 -3.95 17.99 3.86
CA SER A 265 -2.48 18.18 3.89
C SER A 265 -1.81 17.56 2.68
N LYS A 266 -2.10 16.28 2.42
CA LYS A 266 -1.52 15.54 1.28
C LYS A 266 -1.89 16.15 -0.08
N LEU A 267 -3.09 16.73 -0.21
CA LEU A 267 -3.49 17.42 -1.42
C LEU A 267 -2.65 18.67 -1.65
N MET A 268 -2.49 19.49 -0.62
CA MET A 268 -1.68 20.69 -0.70
C MET A 268 -0.22 20.34 -0.97
N GLU A 269 0.35 19.37 -0.25
CA GLU A 269 1.70 18.84 -0.50
C GLU A 269 1.87 18.36 -1.94
N ARG A 270 0.85 17.68 -2.49
CA ARG A 270 0.89 17.20 -3.88
C ARG A 270 0.92 18.36 -4.87
N ILE A 271 0.10 19.39 -4.66
CA ILE A 271 0.06 20.58 -5.51
C ILE A 271 1.42 21.29 -5.49
N MET A 272 1.97 21.53 -4.29
CA MET A 272 3.28 22.17 -4.14
C MET A 272 4.40 21.32 -4.77
N TYR A 273 4.37 20.00 -4.54
CA TYR A 273 5.30 19.05 -5.14
C TYR A 273 5.26 19.11 -6.66
N ASP A 274 4.06 19.06 -7.28
CA ASP A 274 3.94 19.03 -8.73
C ASP A 274 4.52 20.31 -9.37
N GLN A 275 4.26 21.48 -8.77
CA GLN A 275 4.82 22.75 -9.26
C GLN A 275 6.35 22.83 -9.09
N MET A 276 6.87 22.43 -7.93
CA MET A 276 8.32 22.42 -7.68
C MET A 276 9.03 21.41 -8.57
N TYR A 277 8.45 20.23 -8.74
CA TYR A 277 8.99 19.17 -9.58
C TYR A 277 9.01 19.59 -11.06
N GLU A 278 7.94 20.23 -11.55
CA GLU A 278 7.88 20.80 -12.90
C GLU A 278 9.02 21.80 -13.12
N TYR A 279 9.18 22.75 -12.20
CA TYR A 279 10.25 23.75 -12.26
C TYR A 279 11.65 23.13 -12.30
N LEU A 280 11.93 22.16 -11.42
CA LEU A 280 13.23 21.49 -11.36
C LEU A 280 13.56 20.75 -12.66
N ASN A 281 12.56 20.16 -13.33
CA ASN A 281 12.76 19.52 -14.63
C ASN A 281 12.96 20.52 -15.75
N GLN A 282 12.11 21.54 -15.87
CA GLN A 282 12.19 22.54 -16.94
C GLN A 282 13.54 23.28 -16.94
N ASN A 283 14.12 23.46 -15.75
CA ASN A 283 15.40 24.13 -15.57
C ASN A 283 16.60 23.17 -15.49
N ASN A 284 16.42 21.86 -15.73
CA ASN A 284 17.46 20.84 -15.67
C ASN A 284 18.28 20.87 -14.36
N LEU A 285 17.60 21.05 -13.22
CA LEU A 285 18.23 21.20 -11.90
C LEU A 285 18.44 19.88 -11.16
N PHE A 286 17.97 18.76 -11.73
CA PHE A 286 18.26 17.43 -11.18
C PHE A 286 19.66 16.98 -11.55
N SER A 287 20.35 16.35 -10.60
CA SER A 287 21.62 15.67 -10.88
C SER A 287 21.40 14.50 -11.85
N LYS A 288 22.36 14.29 -12.75
CA LYS A 288 22.37 13.13 -13.66
C LYS A 288 22.36 11.80 -12.90
N HIS A 289 22.96 11.77 -11.71
CA HIS A 289 23.04 10.58 -10.86
C HIS A 289 21.92 10.50 -9.81
N GLN A 290 20.90 11.35 -9.90
CA GLN A 290 19.72 11.25 -9.04
C GLN A 290 18.70 10.31 -9.68
N PHE A 291 18.59 9.10 -9.15
CA PHE A 291 17.65 8.07 -9.62
C PHE A 291 16.43 7.90 -8.70
N GLY A 292 16.60 8.18 -7.41
CA GLY A 292 15.51 8.10 -6.44
C GLY A 292 14.43 9.14 -6.70
N PHE A 293 13.17 8.74 -6.55
CA PHE A 293 12.01 9.64 -6.63
C PHE A 293 11.84 10.37 -7.96
N ARG A 294 12.38 9.82 -9.06
CA ARG A 294 12.16 10.34 -10.40
C ARG A 294 11.37 9.35 -11.27
N PRO A 295 10.45 9.82 -12.13
CA PRO A 295 9.85 9.01 -13.18
C PRO A 295 10.92 8.37 -14.05
N TYR A 296 10.66 7.16 -14.53
CA TYR A 296 11.54 6.40 -15.42
C TYR A 296 12.91 6.00 -14.82
N HIS A 297 13.14 6.28 -13.53
CA HIS A 297 14.29 5.80 -12.79
C HIS A 297 13.89 4.79 -11.72
N SER A 298 14.79 3.87 -11.42
CA SER A 298 14.63 2.81 -10.42
C SER A 298 15.98 2.38 -9.86
N THR A 299 15.98 1.54 -8.83
CA THR A 299 17.20 0.93 -8.29
C THR A 299 17.94 0.09 -9.34
N THR A 300 17.23 -0.46 -10.34
CA THR A 300 17.88 -1.22 -11.42
C THR A 300 18.57 -0.31 -12.40
N THR A 301 18.00 0.87 -12.72
CA THR A 301 18.69 1.85 -13.56
C THR A 301 19.95 2.39 -12.88
N THR A 302 19.92 2.60 -11.55
CA THR A 302 21.11 2.99 -10.79
C THR A 302 22.18 1.91 -10.84
N LEU A 303 21.80 0.64 -10.60
CA LEU A 303 22.76 -0.46 -10.64
C LEU A 303 23.41 -0.58 -12.02
N LEU A 304 22.62 -0.47 -13.09
CA LEU A 304 23.13 -0.52 -14.46
C LEU A 304 24.12 0.61 -14.73
N ASP A 305 23.78 1.83 -14.34
CA ASP A 305 24.64 3.00 -14.48
C ASP A 305 25.97 2.81 -13.73
N CYS A 306 25.90 2.42 -12.45
CA CYS A 306 27.09 2.12 -11.65
C CYS A 306 27.93 1.00 -12.27
N THR A 307 27.31 -0.07 -12.78
CA THR A 307 28.06 -1.16 -13.42
C THR A 307 28.73 -0.70 -14.70
N ASN A 308 28.09 0.14 -15.51
CA ASN A 308 28.70 0.64 -16.74
C ASN A 308 29.89 1.55 -16.45
N GLU A 309 29.74 2.47 -15.48
CA GLU A 309 30.81 3.38 -15.04
C GLU A 309 31.99 2.63 -14.40
N TRP A 310 31.72 1.60 -13.59
CA TRP A 310 32.78 0.87 -12.87
C TRP A 310 33.42 -0.25 -13.69
N TYR A 311 32.70 -0.84 -14.65
CA TYR A 311 33.16 -2.02 -15.38
C TYR A 311 33.78 -1.70 -16.75
N ILE A 312 33.50 -0.56 -17.37
CA ILE A 312 34.26 -0.13 -18.57
C ILE A 312 35.58 0.42 -18.06
N PRO A 313 36.69 -0.33 -18.17
CA PRO A 313 37.93 0.19 -17.65
C PRO A 313 38.44 1.26 -18.63
N THR A 314 39.06 2.30 -18.10
CA THR A 314 39.64 3.45 -18.81
C THR A 314 40.78 3.11 -19.79
N TRP A 315 40.89 1.86 -20.26
CA TRP A 315 41.96 1.36 -21.13
C TRP A 315 41.77 1.66 -22.64
N THR A 316 40.73 2.38 -23.05
CA THR A 316 40.55 2.79 -24.46
C THR A 316 40.97 4.23 -24.76
N VAL A 317 41.67 4.90 -23.84
CA VAL A 317 42.45 6.12 -24.13
C VAL A 317 43.94 5.77 -24.13
N GLY A 318 44.36 4.94 -25.08
CA GLY A 318 45.77 4.53 -25.20
C GLY A 318 46.20 3.95 -26.54
N CYS A 319 45.33 3.94 -27.56
CA CYS A 319 45.67 3.46 -28.90
C CYS A 319 45.18 4.41 -29.98
N ILE A 320 45.74 5.63 -30.02
CA ILE A 320 45.90 6.39 -31.26
C ILE A 320 47.27 7.08 -31.19
N THR A 321 48.27 6.44 -31.80
CA THR A 321 49.42 7.08 -32.45
C THR A 321 49.75 6.26 -33.68
#